data_AF-A0AAV9P2B7-F1
#
_entry.id   AF-A0AAV9P2B7-F1
#
_cell.length_a   1.000
_cell.length_b   1.000
_cell.length_c   1.000
_cell.angle_alpha   90.00
_cell.angle_beta   90.00
_cell.angle_gamma   90.00
#
_symmetry.space_group_name_H-M   'P 1'
#
loop_
_entity.id
_entity.type
_entity.pdbx_description
1 polymer ?
#
loop_
_entity_poly.entity_id
_entity_poly.type
_entity_poly.pdbx_seq_one_letter_code
_entity_poly.pdbx_strand_id
1 'polypeptide(L)'
;MANYRDDVQELMDLISTLRGFPSHPSKDVYGRDTRVDFNTFDLQWSNQDDDPTGNEVSEIAPEQKDDFNRIADSIEALARTFAKKDSQV
;
A
#
# COMPACT_ATOMS: atom_id res chain seq x y z
N MET A 1 -15.84 4.48 -19.81
CA MET A 1 -16.15 3.32 -18.94
C MET A 1 -14.88 2.96 -18.22
N ALA A 2 -14.88 2.88 -16.88
CA ALA A 2 -13.72 2.40 -16.13
C ALA A 2 -13.50 0.92 -16.48
N ASN A 3 -12.30 0.57 -16.92
CA ASN A 3 -11.97 -0.76 -17.38
C ASN A 3 -11.52 -1.58 -16.17
N TYR A 4 -12.43 -2.34 -15.58
CA TYR A 4 -12.20 -3.13 -14.36
C TYR A 4 -10.92 -3.98 -14.40
N ARG A 5 -10.54 -4.46 -15.59
CA ARG A 5 -9.30 -5.22 -15.80
C ARG A 5 -8.05 -4.36 -15.58
N ASP A 6 -8.10 -3.10 -16.00
CA ASP A 6 -6.99 -2.15 -15.86
C ASP A 6 -6.87 -1.70 -14.39
N ASP A 7 -7.99 -1.42 -13.72
CA ASP A 7 -8.05 -1.06 -12.29
C ASP A 7 -7.46 -2.17 -11.39
N VAL A 8 -7.74 -3.44 -11.71
CA VAL A 8 -7.19 -4.60 -10.97
C VAL A 8 -5.70 -4.80 -11.28
N GLN A 9 -5.28 -4.62 -12.53
CA GLN A 9 -3.87 -4.71 -12.88
C GLN A 9 -3.06 -3.62 -12.17
N GLU A 10 -3.57 -2.39 -12.13
CA GLU A 10 -2.96 -1.29 -11.39
C GLU A 10 -2.81 -1.64 -9.90
N LEU A 11 -3.85 -2.17 -9.26
CA LEU A 11 -3.77 -2.62 -7.87
C LEU A 11 -2.67 -3.67 -7.67
N MET A 12 -2.58 -4.68 -8.55
CA MET A 12 -1.56 -5.73 -8.44
C MET A 12 -0.14 -5.18 -8.63
N ASP A 13 0.06 -4.21 -9.52
CA ASP A 13 1.36 -3.56 -9.74
C ASP A 13 1.77 -2.70 -8.54
N LEU A 14 0.82 -1.99 -7.92
CA LEU A 14 1.04 -1.25 -6.68
C LEU A 14 1.42 -2.18 -5.52
N ILE A 15 0.72 -3.30 -5.36
CA ILE A 15 1.02 -4.35 -4.36
C ILE A 15 2.42 -4.93 -4.57
N SER A 16 2.80 -5.20 -5.82
CA SER A 16 4.12 -5.73 -6.15
C SER A 16 5.24 -4.77 -5.76
N THR A 17 4.99 -3.45 -5.89
CA THR A 17 5.95 -2.40 -5.51
C THR A 17 6.22 -2.37 -4.00
N LEU A 18 5.21 -2.68 -3.18
CA LEU A 18 5.37 -2.73 -1.71
C LEU A 18 6.21 -3.92 -1.23
N ARG A 19 6.46 -4.92 -2.08
CA ARG A 19 7.32 -6.04 -1.69
C ARG A 19 8.74 -5.53 -1.42
N GLY A 20 9.22 -5.78 -0.21
CA GLY A 20 10.55 -5.32 0.23
C GLY A 20 10.55 -3.88 0.76
N PHE A 21 9.40 -3.22 0.84
CA PHE A 21 9.29 -1.98 1.60
C PHE A 21 9.41 -2.29 3.10
N PRO A 22 10.25 -1.56 3.85
CA PRO A 22 10.39 -1.78 5.28
C PRO A 22 9.08 -1.61 6.04
N SER A 23 8.93 -2.35 7.13
CA SER A 23 7.85 -2.16 8.09
C SER A 23 8.41 -1.94 9.49
N HIS A 24 7.59 -1.34 10.36
CA HIS A 24 7.96 -1.15 11.75
C HIS A 24 6.71 -1.22 12.64
N PRO A 25 6.72 -2.00 13.74
CA PRO A 25 5.51 -2.32 14.50
C PRO A 25 4.88 -1.14 15.27
N SER A 26 5.59 -0.02 15.38
CA SER A 26 5.21 1.10 16.27
C SER A 26 5.60 2.48 15.75
N LYS A 27 6.41 2.56 14.69
CA LYS A 27 6.85 3.82 14.09
C LYS A 27 6.22 3.97 12.72
N ASP A 28 5.66 5.15 12.46
CA ASP A 28 5.33 5.56 11.11
C ASP A 28 6.62 5.96 10.37
N VAL A 29 7.26 4.98 9.74
CA VAL A 29 8.52 5.19 9.01
C VAL A 29 8.32 5.97 7.70
N TYR A 30 7.08 6.06 7.22
CA TYR A 30 6.71 6.78 5.99
C TYR A 30 6.20 8.20 6.26
N GLY A 31 5.78 8.52 7.49
CA GLY A 31 5.35 9.86 7.89
C GLY A 31 3.98 10.26 7.33
N ARG A 32 3.12 9.28 7.02
CA ARG A 32 1.80 9.46 6.40
C ARG A 32 0.62 9.22 7.36
N ASP A 33 0.87 8.69 8.56
CA ASP A 33 -0.18 8.27 9.51
C ASP A 33 -1.22 7.33 8.85
N THR A 34 -0.75 6.41 8.01
CA THR A 34 -1.61 5.48 7.26
C THR A 34 -1.10 4.05 7.43
N ARG A 35 -2.00 3.12 7.77
CA ARG A 35 -1.72 1.68 7.74
C ARG A 35 -2.18 1.09 6.42
N VAL A 36 -1.26 0.40 5.74
CA VAL A 36 -1.53 -0.44 4.57
C VAL A 36 -1.22 -1.88 4.97
N ASP A 37 -2.18 -2.76 4.72
CA ASP A 37 -2.12 -4.16 5.13
C ASP A 37 -2.68 -5.03 4.00
N PHE A 38 -1.83 -5.94 3.51
CA PHE A 38 -2.17 -6.91 2.48
C PHE A 38 -2.03 -8.31 3.05
N ASN A 39 -3.17 -8.99 3.14
CA ASN A 39 -3.27 -10.40 3.53
C ASN A 39 -3.94 -11.18 2.40
N THR A 40 -3.17 -11.44 1.34
CA THR A 40 -3.61 -12.20 0.17
C THR A 40 -2.86 -13.52 0.07
N PHE A 41 -3.27 -14.40 -0.85
CA PHE A 41 -2.53 -15.63 -1.14
C PHE A 41 -1.11 -15.35 -1.66
N ASP A 42 -0.91 -14.18 -2.29
CA ASP A 42 0.35 -13.82 -2.95
C ASP A 42 1.24 -12.92 -2.09
N LEU A 43 0.67 -12.19 -1.13
CA LEU A 43 1.41 -11.27 -0.27
C LEU A 43 0.83 -11.24 1.14
N GLN A 44 1.71 -11.44 2.11
CA GLN A 44 1.48 -11.08 3.50
C GLN A 44 2.45 -9.96 3.85
N TRP A 45 1.94 -8.74 4.01
CA TRP A 45 2.76 -7.58 4.30
C TRP A 45 1.91 -6.47 4.92
N SER A 46 2.41 -5.86 5.99
CA SER A 46 1.94 -4.58 6.51
C SER A 46 3.10 -3.63 6.76
N ASN A 47 2.89 -2.33 6.53
CA ASN A 47 3.84 -1.30 6.95
C ASN A 47 4.01 -1.20 8.49
N GLN A 48 3.15 -1.89 9.25
CA GLN A 48 3.21 -2.00 10.71
C GLN A 48 3.47 -3.42 11.21
N ASP A 49 4.02 -4.31 10.37
CA ASP A 49 4.47 -5.62 10.84
C ASP A 49 5.81 -5.55 11.58
N ASP A 50 6.05 -6.56 12.41
CA ASP A 50 7.32 -6.78 13.10
C ASP A 50 8.33 -7.39 12.10
N ASP A 51 8.96 -6.53 11.30
CA ASP A 51 10.04 -6.92 10.42
C ASP A 51 11.35 -6.98 11.22
N PRO A 52 12.02 -8.15 11.32
CA PRO A 52 13.29 -8.29 12.02
C PRO A 52 14.41 -7.43 11.41
N THR A 53 14.25 -6.95 10.18
CA THR A 53 15.14 -5.97 9.51
C THR A 53 14.71 -4.51 9.72
N GLY A 54 13.47 -4.27 10.16
CA GLY A 54 12.89 -2.94 10.39
C GLY A 54 13.59 -2.14 11.50
N ASN A 55 14.26 -2.82 12.44
CA ASN A 55 15.07 -2.19 13.49
C ASN A 55 16.37 -1.57 12.97
N GLU A 56 16.85 -1.92 11.76
CA GLU A 56 18.07 -1.35 11.16
C GLU A 56 17.78 -0.15 10.25
N VAL A 57 16.52 0.10 9.91
CA VAL A 57 16.12 1.17 9.00
C VAL A 57 16.02 2.49 9.75
N SER A 58 17.17 3.12 9.95
CA SER A 58 17.28 4.44 10.58
C SER A 58 16.59 5.54 9.76
N GLU A 59 16.57 5.42 8.43
CA GLU A 59 15.98 6.40 7.52
C GLU A 59 15.49 5.75 6.21
N ILE A 60 14.20 5.93 5.88
CA ILE A 60 13.62 5.55 4.58
C ILE A 60 13.93 6.66 3.58
N ALA A 61 14.39 6.29 2.38
CA ALA A 61 14.67 7.23 1.30
C ALA A 61 13.41 8.05 0.95
N PRO A 62 13.53 9.36 0.67
CA PRO A 62 12.40 10.21 0.32
C PRO A 62 11.55 9.66 -0.84
N GLU A 63 12.19 9.13 -1.87
CA GLU A 63 11.53 8.54 -3.04
C GLU A 63 10.64 7.36 -2.64
N GLN A 64 11.10 6.55 -1.69
CA GLN A 64 10.33 5.41 -1.20
C GLN A 64 9.14 5.84 -0.32
N LYS A 65 9.25 6.98 0.39
CA LYS A 65 8.11 7.60 1.08
C LYS A 65 7.09 8.13 0.08
N ASP A 66 7.55 8.78 -0.98
CA ASP A 66 6.69 9.27 -2.06
C ASP A 66 5.96 8.13 -2.77
N ASP A 67 6.65 7.01 -3.02
CA ASP A 67 6.04 5.80 -3.57
C ASP A 67 5.00 5.20 -2.63
N PHE A 68 5.30 5.06 -1.33
CA PHE A 68 4.32 4.59 -0.35
C PHE A 68 3.09 5.49 -0.33
N ASN A 69 3.30 6.81 -0.37
CA ASN A 69 2.22 7.80 -0.41
C ASN A 69 1.34 7.62 -1.64
N ARG A 70 1.95 7.57 -2.82
CA ARG A 70 1.24 7.36 -4.09
C ARG A 70 0.44 6.06 -4.07
N ILE A 71 1.01 4.98 -3.54
CA ILE A 71 0.34 3.68 -3.45
C ILE A 71 -0.88 3.76 -2.54
N ALA A 72 -0.74 4.33 -1.34
CA ALA A 72 -1.84 4.51 -0.41
C ALA A 72 -2.98 5.38 -1.01
N ASP A 73 -2.63 6.47 -1.69
CA ASP A 73 -3.60 7.33 -2.40
C ASP A 73 -4.33 6.57 -3.51
N SER A 74 -3.61 5.82 -4.34
CA SER A 74 -4.20 5.03 -5.43
C SER A 74 -5.14 3.94 -4.90
N ILE A 75 -4.76 3.23 -3.84
CA ILE A 75 -5.63 2.21 -3.21
C ILE A 75 -6.93 2.85 -2.72
N GLU A 76 -6.85 4.02 -2.06
CA GLU A 76 -8.04 4.73 -1.59
C GLU A 76 -8.93 5.19 -2.75
N ALA A 77 -8.33 5.74 -3.82
CA ALA A 77 -9.04 6.17 -5.01
C ALA A 77 -9.75 5.01 -5.73
N LEU A 78 -9.08 3.86 -5.85
CA LEU A 78 -9.67 2.63 -6.40
C LEU A 78 -10.82 2.15 -5.52
N ALA A 79 -10.63 2.07 -4.20
CA ALA A 79 -11.67 1.67 -3.25
C ALA A 79 -12.92 2.57 -3.34
N ARG A 80 -12.73 3.90 -3.42
CA ARG A 80 -13.83 4.87 -3.61
C ARG A 80 -14.53 4.69 -4.96
N THR A 81 -13.79 4.33 -6.00
CA THR A 81 -14.35 4.06 -7.33
C THR A 81 -15.25 2.82 -7.29
N PHE A 82 -14.81 1.75 -6.64
CA PHE A 82 -15.64 0.54 -6.46
C PHE A 82 -16.86 0.82 -5.59
N ALA A 83 -16.70 1.50 -4.44
CA ALA A 83 -17.81 1.82 -3.55
C ALA A 83 -18.91 2.68 -4.22
N LYS A 84 -18.52 3.66 -5.06
CA LYS A 84 -19.49 4.45 -5.84
C LYS A 84 -20.25 3.58 -6.85
N LYS A 85 -19.58 2.64 -7.52
CA LYS A 85 -20.23 1.72 -8.46
C LYS A 85 -21.20 0.77 -7.73
N ASP A 86 -20.85 0.31 -6.53
CA ASP A 86 -21.73 -0.53 -5.68
C ASP A 86 -22.96 0.22 -5.15
N SER A 87 -22.83 1.53 -4.89
CA SER A 87 -23.98 2.37 -4.50
C SER A 87 -24.92 2.75 -5.65
N GLN A 88 -24.56 2.43 -6.90
CA GLN A 88 -25.37 2.70 -8.10
C GLN A 88 -26.21 1.49 -8.54
N VAL A 89 -26.27 0.44 -7.71
CA VAL A 89 -27.03 -0.80 -7.96
C VAL A 89 -28.38 -0.74 -7.25
#